data_AF-A0A7J3MU60-F1
#
_entry.id   AF-A0A7J3MU60-F1
#
_cell.length_a   1.000
_cell.length_b   1.000
_cell.length_c   1.000
_cell.angle_alpha   90.00
_cell.angle_beta   90.00
_cell.angle_gamma   90.00
#
_symmetry.space_group_name_H-M   'P 1'
#
loop_
_entity.id
_entity.type
_entity.pdbx_description
1 polymer ?
#
loop_
_entity_poly.entity_id
_entity_poly.type
_entity_poly.pdbx_seq_one_letter_code
_entity_poly.pdbx_strand_id
1 'polypeptide(L)'
;MGWETLIPMIILVSASGALFPGPVFIATVLQGLRQGAKAGLMIATGHMIFELLLVLIIAAGVTTILFYSQLSLIITIIGSLALIVFGTMQVVGVLKKKNGESLLQNTGFKHNSLFIGLLFTSLNPHFITWWFTIGLKLVLDAFILASWLGILIMFFSHIWMDYAWLTFVSYTAGKGGERILKKWTRPIVVILSALLIVLGISLLLQLL
;
A
#
# COMPACT_ATOMS: atom_id res chain seq x y z
N MET A 1 -9.28 -9.21 18.97
CA MET A 1 -8.03 -9.39 18.21
C MET A 1 -6.92 -8.73 19.00
N GLY A 2 -5.84 -9.44 19.34
CA GLY A 2 -4.68 -8.87 20.03
C GLY A 2 -3.57 -8.44 19.06
N TRP A 3 -2.46 -7.95 19.61
CA TRP A 3 -1.32 -7.47 18.81
C TRP A 3 -0.66 -8.58 17.98
N GLU A 4 -0.67 -9.79 18.52
CA GLU A 4 -0.14 -11.01 17.90
C GLU A 4 -0.84 -11.37 16.58
N THR A 5 -2.06 -10.87 16.37
CA THR A 5 -2.83 -11.08 15.13
C THR A 5 -2.90 -9.79 14.30
N LEU A 6 -3.04 -8.63 14.92
CA LEU A 6 -3.15 -7.35 14.23
C LEU A 6 -1.85 -6.94 13.50
N ILE A 7 -0.68 -7.08 14.13
CA ILE A 7 0.59 -6.65 13.50
C ILE A 7 0.91 -7.49 12.24
N PRO A 8 0.84 -8.84 12.28
CA PRO A 8 1.02 -9.64 11.08
C PRO A 8 -0.01 -9.30 10.00
N MET A 9 -1.27 -9.03 10.38
CA MET A 9 -2.31 -8.62 9.44
C MET A 9 -1.95 -7.30 8.78
N ILE A 10 -1.54 -6.28 9.55
CA ILE A 10 -1.10 -4.98 9.00
C ILE A 10 0.04 -5.22 8.01
N ILE A 11 1.06 -5.99 8.37
CA ILE A 11 2.21 -6.24 7.49
C ILE A 11 1.79 -6.93 6.20
N LEU A 12 1.04 -8.02 6.27
CA LEU A 12 0.63 -8.79 5.10
C LEU A 12 -0.29 -7.99 4.16
N VAL A 13 -1.27 -7.28 4.75
CA VAL A 13 -2.22 -6.46 4.00
C VAL A 13 -1.51 -5.27 3.37
N SER A 14 -0.60 -4.61 4.10
CA SER A 14 0.13 -3.46 3.58
C SER A 14 1.15 -3.85 2.52
N ALA A 15 1.86 -4.97 2.69
CA ALA A 15 2.77 -5.50 1.68
C ALA A 15 2.05 -5.73 0.34
N SER A 16 0.80 -6.20 0.36
CA SER A 16 0.03 -6.35 -0.87
C SER A 16 -0.26 -5.04 -1.61
N GLY A 17 -0.43 -3.93 -0.87
CA GLY A 17 -0.69 -2.61 -1.44
C GLY A 17 0.60 -1.93 -1.89
N ALA A 18 1.60 -1.90 -1.01
CA ALA A 18 2.91 -1.26 -1.25
C ALA A 18 3.66 -1.90 -2.43
N LEU A 19 3.54 -3.22 -2.60
CA LEU A 19 4.23 -3.98 -3.64
C LEU A 19 3.50 -3.95 -4.99
N PHE A 20 2.28 -3.39 -5.05
CA PHE A 20 1.54 -3.28 -6.31
C PHE A 20 2.17 -2.23 -7.25
N PRO A 21 2.45 -2.57 -8.52
CA PRO A 21 3.10 -1.66 -9.45
C PRO A 21 2.13 -0.55 -9.93
N GLY A 22 2.15 0.59 -9.23
CA GLY A 22 1.41 1.82 -9.58
C GLY A 22 2.30 2.99 -10.06
N PRO A 23 1.75 4.21 -10.15
CA PRO A 23 2.49 5.40 -10.59
C PRO A 23 3.74 5.70 -9.75
N VAL A 24 3.65 5.52 -8.42
CA VAL A 24 4.78 5.70 -7.48
C VAL A 24 5.88 4.67 -7.75
N PHE A 25 5.54 3.41 -8.02
CA PHE A 25 6.51 2.38 -8.39
C PHE A 25 7.26 2.76 -9.67
N ILE A 26 6.54 3.19 -10.71
CA ILE A 26 7.16 3.62 -11.99
C ILE A 26 8.10 4.79 -11.76
N ALA A 27 7.65 5.82 -11.03
CA ALA A 27 8.46 6.97 -10.69
C ALA A 27 9.72 6.57 -9.90
N THR A 28 9.60 5.60 -8.99
CA THR A 28 10.71 5.05 -8.20
C THR A 28 11.75 4.36 -9.06
N VAL A 29 11.33 3.52 -10.02
CA VAL A 29 12.24 2.88 -10.98
C VAL A 29 12.96 3.94 -11.82
N LEU A 30 12.22 4.90 -12.40
CA LEU A 30 12.78 5.94 -13.26
C LEU A 30 13.77 6.84 -12.52
N GLN A 31 13.45 7.21 -11.28
CA GLN A 31 14.32 8.07 -10.48
C GLN A 31 15.52 7.30 -9.91
N GLY A 32 15.34 6.02 -9.61
CA GLY A 32 16.40 5.10 -9.17
C GLY A 32 17.47 4.85 -10.21
N LEU A 33 17.11 4.81 -11.51
CA LEU A 33 18.08 4.75 -12.61
C LEU A 33 19.07 5.94 -12.62
N ARG A 34 18.69 7.09 -12.02
CA ARG A 34 19.51 8.31 -11.97
C ARG A 34 20.20 8.54 -10.63
N GLN A 35 19.50 8.34 -9.52
CA GLN A 35 19.96 8.72 -8.19
C GLN A 35 20.17 7.52 -7.24
N GLY A 36 19.99 6.28 -7.74
CA GLY A 36 20.16 5.06 -6.95
C GLY A 36 19.23 4.98 -5.73
N ALA A 37 19.69 4.39 -4.64
CA ALA A 37 18.90 4.21 -3.41
C ALA A 37 18.35 5.52 -2.82
N LYS A 38 19.06 6.65 -2.99
CA LYS A 38 18.65 7.94 -2.44
C LYS A 38 17.29 8.39 -2.99
N ALA A 39 17.01 8.11 -4.27
CA ALA A 39 15.72 8.43 -4.85
C ALA A 39 14.57 7.71 -4.15
N GLY A 40 14.72 6.42 -3.88
CA GLY A 40 13.71 5.61 -3.18
C GLY A 40 13.42 6.13 -1.77
N LEU A 41 14.46 6.47 -1.01
CA LEU A 41 14.29 7.07 0.33
C LEU A 41 13.52 8.40 0.28
N MET A 42 13.87 9.26 -0.68
CA MET A 42 13.20 10.56 -0.82
C MET A 42 11.75 10.39 -1.29
N ILE A 43 11.49 9.49 -2.24
CA ILE A 43 10.13 9.16 -2.71
C ILE A 43 9.29 8.58 -1.57
N ALA A 44 9.84 7.63 -0.79
CA ALA A 44 9.18 7.07 0.39
C ALA A 44 8.84 8.15 1.42
N THR A 45 9.72 9.14 1.59
CA THR A 45 9.45 10.28 2.48
C THR A 45 8.30 11.14 1.96
N GLY A 46 8.25 11.41 0.66
CA GLY A 46 7.11 12.12 0.05
C GLY A 46 5.80 11.35 0.17
N HIS A 47 5.85 10.02 -0.03
CA HIS A 47 4.72 9.10 0.16
C HIS A 47 4.21 9.15 1.61
N MET A 48 5.12 8.98 2.57
CA MET A 48 4.84 9.00 4.01
C MET A 48 4.17 10.29 4.47
N ILE A 49 4.60 11.45 3.98
CA ILE A 49 4.01 12.74 4.37
C ILE A 49 2.53 12.78 3.98
N PHE A 50 2.21 12.42 2.74
CA PHE A 50 0.82 12.42 2.28
C PHE A 50 -0.02 11.35 3.02
N GLU A 51 0.56 10.17 3.19
CA GLU A 51 -0.07 9.06 3.88
C GLU A 51 -0.37 9.39 5.34
N LEU A 52 0.58 9.94 6.08
CA LEU A 52 0.38 10.36 7.47
C LEU A 52 -0.78 11.34 7.59
N LEU A 53 -0.87 12.34 6.71
CA LEU A 53 -1.99 13.27 6.69
C LEU A 53 -3.32 12.56 6.45
N LEU A 54 -3.35 11.63 5.50
CA LEU A 54 -4.54 10.83 5.20
C LEU A 54 -4.95 9.95 6.39
N VAL A 55 -4.00 9.28 7.04
CA VAL A 55 -4.25 8.45 8.23
C VAL A 55 -4.80 9.30 9.37
N LEU A 56 -4.27 10.50 9.60
CA LEU A 56 -4.77 11.40 10.64
C LEU A 56 -6.19 11.88 10.35
N ILE A 57 -6.52 12.17 9.08
CA ILE A 57 -7.89 12.53 8.67
C ILE A 57 -8.85 11.36 8.92
N ILE A 58 -8.46 10.14 8.54
CA ILE A 58 -9.26 8.94 8.78
C ILE A 58 -9.44 8.72 10.28
N ALA A 59 -8.35 8.80 11.05
CA ALA A 59 -8.34 8.64 12.50
C ALA A 59 -9.29 9.59 13.23
N ALA A 60 -9.35 10.85 12.79
CA ALA A 60 -10.24 11.85 13.37
C ALA A 60 -11.73 11.46 13.23
N GLY A 61 -12.10 10.70 12.20
CA GLY A 61 -13.46 10.20 11.97
C GLY A 61 -13.80 8.88 12.67
N VAL A 62 -12.82 8.20 13.29
CA VAL A 62 -13.02 6.84 13.85
C VAL A 62 -14.03 6.82 14.99
N THR A 63 -14.02 7.83 15.87
CA THR A 63 -14.95 7.87 17.01
C THR A 63 -16.39 7.92 16.54
N THR A 64 -16.69 8.74 15.52
CA THR A 64 -18.01 8.78 14.88
C THR A 64 -18.41 7.42 14.34
N ILE A 65 -17.50 6.70 13.68
CA ILE A 65 -17.77 5.35 13.17
C ILE A 65 -18.09 4.36 14.30
N LEU A 66 -17.39 4.45 15.42
CA LEU A 66 -17.60 3.55 16.56
C LEU A 66 -18.91 3.81 17.31
N PHE A 67 -19.35 5.07 17.39
CA PHE A 67 -20.63 5.41 18.05
C PHE A 67 -21.86 4.88 17.30
N TYR A 68 -21.75 4.64 15.98
CA TYR A 68 -22.83 4.06 15.19
C TYR A 68 -22.48 2.63 14.80
N SER A 69 -22.98 1.65 15.57
CA SER A 69 -22.72 0.21 15.37
C SER A 69 -22.96 -0.27 13.93
N GLN A 70 -23.93 0.31 13.24
CA GLN A 70 -24.25 0.04 11.84
C GLN A 70 -23.10 0.46 10.89
N LEU A 71 -22.43 1.59 11.16
CA LEU A 71 -21.32 2.06 10.33
C LEU A 71 -20.09 1.14 10.46
N SER A 72 -19.77 0.70 11.68
CA SER A 72 -18.67 -0.23 11.92
C SER A 72 -18.86 -1.58 11.20
N LEU A 73 -20.08 -2.12 11.23
CA LEU A 73 -20.44 -3.34 10.51
C LEU A 73 -20.36 -3.13 8.99
N ILE A 74 -20.91 -2.02 8.47
CA ILE A 74 -20.84 -1.68 7.04
C ILE A 74 -19.38 -1.55 6.59
N ILE A 75 -18.54 -0.85 7.35
CA ILE A 75 -17.11 -0.66 7.02
C ILE A 75 -16.36 -1.99 7.04
N THR A 76 -16.66 -2.87 7.99
CA THR A 76 -16.03 -4.19 8.07
C THR A 76 -16.41 -5.05 6.87
N ILE A 77 -17.67 -5.04 6.46
CA ILE A 77 -18.14 -5.75 5.26
C ILE A 77 -17.52 -5.15 3.99
N ILE A 78 -17.59 -3.82 3.82
CA ILE A 78 -17.02 -3.12 2.66
C ILE A 78 -15.52 -3.34 2.58
N GLY A 79 -14.78 -3.22 3.68
CA GLY A 79 -13.34 -3.44 3.73
C GLY A 79 -12.97 -4.89 3.38
N SER A 80 -13.74 -5.86 3.85
CA SER A 80 -13.50 -7.28 3.53
C SER A 80 -13.82 -7.62 2.07
N LEU A 81 -14.92 -7.10 1.53
CA LEU A 81 -15.24 -7.20 0.10
C LEU A 81 -14.19 -6.49 -0.75
N ALA A 82 -13.73 -5.32 -0.32
CA ALA A 82 -12.67 -4.58 -1.00
C ALA A 82 -11.37 -5.39 -1.05
N LEU A 83 -10.97 -6.10 0.03
CA LEU A 83 -9.80 -7.00 0.00
C LEU A 83 -9.92 -8.07 -1.09
N ILE A 84 -11.09 -8.69 -1.21
CA ILE A 84 -11.36 -9.73 -2.22
C ILE A 84 -11.34 -9.11 -3.63
N VAL A 85 -12.03 -7.99 -3.83
CA VAL A 85 -12.06 -7.28 -5.12
C VAL A 85 -10.67 -6.78 -5.51
N PHE A 86 -9.92 -6.16 -4.61
CA PHE A 86 -8.55 -5.71 -4.88
C PHE A 86 -7.63 -6.88 -5.18
N GLY A 87 -7.65 -7.95 -4.38
CA GLY A 87 -6.86 -9.15 -4.65
C GLY A 87 -7.17 -9.74 -6.02
N THR A 88 -8.46 -9.90 -6.36
CA THR A 88 -8.87 -10.43 -7.68
C THR A 88 -8.49 -9.47 -8.83
N MET A 89 -8.70 -8.17 -8.68
CA MET A 89 -8.29 -7.16 -9.67
C MET A 89 -6.77 -7.18 -9.90
N GLN A 90 -5.96 -7.32 -8.85
CA GLN A 90 -4.51 -7.42 -8.96
C GLN A 90 -4.08 -8.68 -9.74
N VAL A 91 -4.69 -9.84 -9.42
CA VAL A 91 -4.44 -11.09 -10.19
C VAL A 91 -4.83 -10.90 -11.65
N VAL A 92 -6.04 -10.41 -11.93
CA VAL A 92 -6.53 -10.19 -13.30
C VAL A 92 -5.66 -9.19 -14.07
N GLY A 93 -5.24 -8.10 -13.41
CA GLY A 93 -4.37 -7.08 -14.00
C GLY A 93 -3.00 -7.64 -14.38
N VAL A 94 -2.41 -8.49 -13.54
CA VAL A 94 -1.16 -9.18 -13.82
C VAL A 94 -1.31 -10.22 -14.95
N LEU A 95 -2.45 -10.91 -15.03
CA LEU A 95 -2.74 -11.89 -16.08
C LEU A 95 -2.98 -11.24 -17.45
N LYS A 96 -3.65 -10.08 -17.49
CA LYS A 96 -3.95 -9.33 -18.73
C LYS A 96 -2.76 -8.56 -19.29
N LYS A 97 -1.74 -8.25 -18.48
CA LYS A 97 -0.57 -7.49 -18.94
C LYS A 97 0.35 -8.37 -19.80
N LYS A 98 0.45 -8.04 -21.10
CA LYS A 98 1.39 -8.67 -22.03
C LYS A 98 2.82 -8.26 -21.66
N ASN A 99 3.76 -9.21 -21.65
CA ASN A 99 5.18 -8.91 -21.47
C ASN A 99 5.64 -8.01 -22.63
N GLY A 100 5.88 -6.71 -22.39
CA GLY A 100 6.56 -5.90 -23.42
C GLY A 100 6.27 -4.42 -23.51
N GLU A 101 5.32 -3.82 -22.78
CA GLU A 101 5.18 -2.35 -22.84
C GLU A 101 6.32 -1.67 -22.07
N SER A 102 7.37 -1.29 -22.80
CA SER A 102 8.41 -0.41 -22.29
C SER A 102 7.88 1.02 -22.19
N LEU A 103 7.41 1.41 -21.00
CA LEU A 103 7.25 2.83 -20.63
C LEU A 103 8.60 3.56 -20.45
N LEU A 104 9.70 2.90 -20.81
CA LEU A 104 11.08 3.33 -20.57
C LEU A 104 11.67 3.85 -21.88
N GLN A 105 11.12 4.94 -22.40
CA GLN A 105 11.88 5.74 -23.36
C GLN A 105 11.74 7.22 -23.02
N ASN A 106 12.89 7.80 -22.71
CA ASN A 106 13.16 9.18 -22.37
C ASN A 106 12.50 9.74 -21.09
N THR A 107 13.36 10.37 -20.28
CA THR A 107 13.06 11.21 -19.11
C THR A 107 12.84 10.48 -17.77
N GLY A 108 13.88 10.50 -16.94
CA GLY A 108 13.63 10.65 -15.50
C GLY A 108 13.09 12.07 -15.27
N PHE A 109 12.17 12.23 -14.32
CA PHE A 109 11.68 13.54 -13.93
C PHE A 109 12.86 14.44 -13.51
N LYS A 110 12.84 15.73 -13.90
CA LYS A 110 13.81 16.73 -13.41
C LYS A 110 13.46 17.24 -12.01
N HIS A 111 12.31 16.83 -11.47
CA HIS A 111 11.81 17.27 -10.18
C HIS A 111 12.44 16.51 -9.01
N ASN A 112 12.33 17.08 -7.82
CA ASN A 112 12.80 16.47 -6.59
C ASN A 112 12.06 15.15 -6.32
N SER A 113 12.81 14.08 -6.06
CA SER A 113 12.34 12.74 -5.70
C SER A 113 11.30 12.76 -4.56
N LEU A 114 11.45 13.66 -3.59
CA LEU A 114 10.46 13.84 -2.52
C LEU A 114 9.12 14.36 -3.08
N PHE A 115 9.16 15.42 -3.88
CA PHE A 115 7.96 16.00 -4.49
C PHE A 115 7.26 15.00 -5.42
N ILE A 116 8.04 14.20 -6.16
CA ILE A 116 7.54 13.11 -6.99
C ILE A 116 6.79 12.09 -6.12
N GLY A 117 7.36 11.67 -4.99
CA GLY A 117 6.68 10.77 -4.06
C GLY A 117 5.35 11.33 -3.57
N LEU A 118 5.32 12.60 -3.13
CA LEU A 118 4.10 13.26 -2.67
C LEU A 118 3.05 13.34 -3.79
N LEU A 119 3.43 13.84 -4.97
CA LEU A 119 2.52 14.08 -6.09
C LEU A 119 1.94 12.78 -6.66
N PHE A 120 2.77 11.77 -6.91
CA PHE A 120 2.30 10.51 -7.48
C PHE A 120 1.51 9.67 -6.48
N THR A 121 1.67 9.91 -5.18
CA THR A 121 0.83 9.30 -4.14
C THR A 121 -0.53 9.96 -4.10
N SER A 122 -0.58 11.30 -4.09
CA SER A 122 -1.83 12.05 -4.03
C SER A 122 -2.70 11.89 -5.27
N LEU A 123 -2.08 11.69 -6.44
CA LEU A 123 -2.79 11.45 -7.69
C LEU A 123 -3.06 9.96 -7.97
N ASN A 124 -2.79 9.06 -7.02
CA ASN A 124 -2.99 7.63 -7.20
C ASN A 124 -4.38 7.21 -6.67
N PRO A 125 -5.37 7.00 -7.55
CA PRO A 125 -6.72 6.62 -7.12
C PRO A 125 -6.74 5.25 -6.42
N HIS A 126 -5.82 4.34 -6.78
CA HIS A 126 -5.72 3.04 -6.11
C HIS A 126 -5.27 3.22 -4.65
N PHE A 127 -4.28 4.08 -4.39
CA PHE A 127 -3.79 4.37 -3.04
C PHE A 127 -4.89 4.99 -2.17
N ILE A 128 -5.58 6.01 -2.70
CA ILE A 128 -6.68 6.67 -1.98
C ILE A 128 -7.80 5.66 -1.68
N THR A 129 -8.22 4.90 -2.69
CA THR A 129 -9.29 3.90 -2.50
C THR A 129 -8.89 2.85 -1.48
N TRP A 130 -7.65 2.36 -1.52
CA TRP A 130 -7.14 1.38 -0.55
C TRP A 130 -7.21 1.91 0.89
N TRP A 131 -6.82 3.16 1.14
CA TRP A 131 -6.88 3.76 2.47
C TRP A 131 -8.31 4.00 2.95
N PHE A 132 -9.25 4.36 2.07
CA PHE A 132 -10.66 4.52 2.44
C PHE A 132 -11.43 3.21 2.59
N THR A 133 -10.89 2.08 2.13
CA THR A 133 -11.53 0.76 2.31
C THR A 133 -10.77 -0.14 3.29
N ILE A 134 -9.55 -0.53 2.93
CA ILE A 134 -8.75 -1.51 3.66
C ILE A 134 -8.02 -0.80 4.82
N GLY A 135 -7.38 0.33 4.52
CA GLY A 135 -6.69 1.13 5.51
C GLY A 135 -7.62 1.63 6.62
N LEU A 136 -8.85 2.03 6.26
CA LEU A 136 -9.88 2.45 7.22
C LEU A 136 -10.14 1.36 8.27
N LYS A 137 -10.26 0.09 7.85
CA LYS A 137 -10.42 -1.03 8.76
C LYS A 137 -9.20 -1.20 9.67
N LEU A 138 -7.97 -1.10 9.13
CA LEU A 138 -6.74 -1.20 9.92
C LEU A 138 -6.66 -0.10 10.99
N VAL A 139 -7.03 1.14 10.63
CA VAL A 139 -7.08 2.28 11.56
C VAL A 139 -8.12 2.02 12.64
N LEU A 140 -9.30 1.52 12.28
CA LEU A 140 -10.38 1.22 13.22
C LEU A 140 -9.98 0.11 14.20
N ASP A 141 -9.45 -1.02 13.72
CA ASP A 141 -9.01 -2.13 14.56
C ASP A 141 -7.90 -1.70 15.52
N ALA A 142 -6.95 -0.89 15.02
CA ALA A 142 -5.86 -0.36 15.83
C ALA A 142 -6.35 0.63 16.90
N PHE A 143 -7.30 1.50 16.55
CA PHE A 143 -7.91 2.43 17.49
C PHE A 143 -8.75 1.70 18.55
N ILE A 144 -9.48 0.65 18.20
CA ILE A 144 -10.20 -0.17 19.18
C ILE A 144 -9.23 -0.81 20.19
N LEU A 145 -8.06 -1.25 19.72
CA LEU A 145 -7.11 -1.98 20.56
C LEU A 145 -6.34 -1.08 21.54
N ALA A 146 -5.94 0.14 21.13
CA ALA A 146 -5.18 1.05 22.00
C ALA A 146 -5.34 2.54 21.65
N SER A 147 -6.49 2.96 21.12
CA SER A 147 -6.80 4.35 20.76
C SER A 147 -5.71 4.95 19.84
N TRP A 148 -5.29 6.20 20.11
CA TRP A 148 -4.23 6.88 19.36
C TRP A 148 -2.88 6.16 19.39
N LEU A 149 -2.54 5.48 20.49
CA LEU A 149 -1.30 4.69 20.57
C LEU A 149 -1.37 3.51 19.59
N GLY A 150 -2.55 2.90 19.44
CA GLY A 150 -2.74 1.82 18.49
C GLY A 150 -2.58 2.28 17.05
N ILE A 151 -3.11 3.45 16.69
CA ILE A 151 -2.90 4.05 15.36
C ILE A 151 -1.41 4.28 15.10
N LEU A 152 -0.66 4.78 16.09
CA LEU A 152 0.78 4.98 15.96
C LEU A 152 1.52 3.66 15.72
N ILE A 153 1.21 2.62 16.49
CA ILE A 153 1.78 1.27 16.30
C ILE A 153 1.44 0.73 14.91
N MET A 154 0.18 0.90 14.47
CA MET A 154 -0.26 0.49 13.14
C MET A 154 0.50 1.22 12.05
N PHE A 155 0.61 2.55 12.15
CA PHE A 155 1.31 3.37 11.17
C PHE A 155 2.79 2.99 11.07
N PHE A 156 3.47 2.79 12.20
CA PHE A 156 4.87 2.33 12.18
C PHE A 156 5.03 0.91 11.69
N SER A 157 4.05 0.03 11.93
CA SER A 157 4.03 -1.35 11.38
C SER A 157 3.76 -1.36 9.88
N HIS A 158 3.17 -0.29 9.34
CA HIS A 158 2.89 -0.09 7.92
C HIS A 158 4.06 0.57 7.18
N ILE A 159 4.43 1.78 7.60
CA ILE A 159 5.23 2.72 6.80
C ILE A 159 6.64 2.24 6.49
N TRP A 160 7.23 1.42 7.37
CA TRP A 160 8.59 0.89 7.15
C TRP A 160 8.67 0.05 5.88
N MET A 161 7.57 -0.58 5.46
CA MET A 161 7.51 -1.38 4.22
C MET A 161 7.64 -0.51 2.99
N ASP A 162 7.08 0.70 2.97
CA ASP A 162 7.24 1.63 1.83
C ASP A 162 8.68 2.12 1.73
N TYR A 163 9.30 2.46 2.87
CA TYR A 163 10.72 2.79 2.90
C TYR A 163 11.58 1.63 2.41
N ALA A 164 11.34 0.42 2.92
CA ALA A 164 12.09 -0.77 2.52
C ALA A 164 11.92 -1.06 1.02
N TRP A 165 10.67 -1.09 0.54
CA TRP A 165 10.35 -1.44 -0.84
C TRP A 165 10.80 -0.40 -1.84
N LEU A 166 10.44 0.88 -1.64
CA LEU A 166 10.77 1.93 -2.60
C LEU A 166 12.29 2.17 -2.67
N THR A 167 12.98 2.05 -1.53
CA THR A 167 14.45 2.09 -1.50
C THR A 167 15.05 0.88 -2.22
N PHE A 168 14.53 -0.32 -1.98
CA PHE A 168 14.98 -1.54 -2.66
C PHE A 168 14.78 -1.46 -4.18
N VAL A 169 13.60 -1.04 -4.65
CA VAL A 169 13.28 -0.86 -6.06
C VAL A 169 14.19 0.18 -6.70
N SER A 170 14.38 1.33 -6.04
CA SER A 170 15.25 2.40 -6.55
C SER A 170 16.73 1.96 -6.62
N TYR A 171 17.21 1.24 -5.60
CA TYR A 171 18.57 0.71 -5.55
C TYR A 171 18.81 -0.33 -6.64
N THR A 172 17.91 -1.31 -6.78
CA THR A 172 18.02 -2.35 -7.80
C THR A 172 17.91 -1.79 -9.21
N ALA A 173 17.01 -0.82 -9.44
CA ALA A 173 16.96 -0.09 -10.71
C ALA A 173 18.30 0.60 -11.02
N GLY A 174 18.87 1.33 -10.06
CA GLY A 174 20.16 2.03 -10.22
C GLY A 174 21.36 1.11 -10.52
N LYS A 175 21.30 -0.18 -10.14
CA LYS A 175 22.32 -1.19 -10.47
C LYS A 175 22.04 -1.98 -11.76
N GLY A 176 21.15 -1.48 -12.63
CA GLY A 176 20.77 -2.18 -13.86
C GLY A 176 19.87 -3.40 -13.64
N GLY A 177 19.34 -3.57 -12.43
CA GLY A 177 18.44 -4.66 -12.03
C GLY A 177 17.00 -4.52 -12.52
N GLU A 178 16.74 -3.62 -13.48
CA GLU A 178 15.39 -3.37 -14.03
C GLU A 178 14.77 -4.65 -14.62
N ARG A 179 15.57 -5.48 -15.30
CA ARG A 179 15.12 -6.78 -15.84
C ARG A 179 14.76 -7.76 -14.73
N ILE A 180 15.47 -7.71 -13.59
CA ILE A 180 15.20 -8.55 -12.42
C ILE A 180 13.90 -8.10 -11.77
N LEU A 181 13.71 -6.79 -11.56
CA LEU A 181 12.46 -6.23 -11.04
C LEU A 181 11.25 -6.63 -11.92
N LYS A 182 11.36 -6.48 -13.24
CA LYS A 182 10.31 -6.91 -14.17
C LYS A 182 9.99 -8.41 -14.09
N LYS A 183 11.00 -9.26 -13.86
CA LYS A 183 10.82 -10.73 -13.73
C LYS A 183 10.09 -11.12 -12.46
N TRP A 184 10.42 -10.50 -11.33
CA TRP A 184 9.93 -10.92 -10.01
C TRP A 184 8.70 -10.17 -9.51
N THR A 185 8.39 -9.00 -10.07
CA THR A 185 7.16 -8.24 -9.72
C THR A 185 5.89 -9.07 -9.94
N ARG A 186 5.78 -9.78 -11.06
CA ARG A 186 4.62 -10.63 -11.38
C ARG A 186 4.33 -11.71 -10.33
N PRO A 187 5.26 -12.63 -10.00
CA PRO A 187 4.98 -13.67 -9.01
C PRO A 187 4.74 -13.09 -7.61
N ILE A 188 5.43 -12.02 -7.21
CA ILE A 188 5.23 -11.37 -5.90
C ILE A 188 3.80 -10.83 -5.77
N VAL A 189 3.32 -10.09 -6.78
CA VAL A 189 1.96 -9.54 -6.76
C VAL A 189 0.91 -10.65 -6.71
N VAL A 190 1.09 -11.76 -7.44
CA VAL A 190 0.14 -12.89 -7.41
C VAL A 190 0.04 -13.51 -6.01
N ILE A 191 1.17 -13.77 -5.35
CA ILE A 191 1.19 -14.36 -4.01
C ILE A 191 0.48 -13.43 -3.01
N LEU A 192 0.80 -12.14 -3.02
CA LEU A 192 0.18 -11.17 -2.12
C LEU A 192 -1.31 -10.99 -2.38
N SER A 193 -1.71 -11.02 -3.64
CA SER A 193 -3.12 -10.93 -4.02
C SER A 193 -3.92 -12.14 -3.52
N ALA A 194 -3.34 -13.35 -3.56
CA ALA A 194 -3.97 -14.54 -3.01
C ALA A 194 -4.13 -14.42 -1.48
N LEU A 195 -3.10 -13.92 -0.78
CA LEU A 195 -3.18 -13.66 0.66
C LEU A 195 -4.29 -12.66 1.02
N LEU A 196 -4.47 -11.60 0.23
CA LEU A 196 -5.58 -10.65 0.43
C LEU A 196 -6.94 -11.28 0.31
N ILE A 197 -7.15 -12.15 -0.69
CA ILE A 197 -8.42 -12.83 -0.89
C ILE A 197 -8.72 -13.71 0.32
N VAL A 198 -7.73 -14.49 0.78
CA VAL A 198 -7.86 -15.32 1.98
C VAL A 198 -8.19 -14.48 3.21
N LEU A 199 -7.51 -13.35 3.39
CA LEU A 199 -7.77 -12.43 4.51
C LEU A 199 -9.18 -11.85 4.43
N GLY A 200 -9.61 -11.36 3.28
CA GLY A 200 -10.96 -10.82 3.09
C GLY A 200 -12.05 -11.86 3.37
N ILE A 201 -11.87 -13.10 2.92
CA ILE A 201 -12.79 -14.21 3.24
C ILE A 201 -12.78 -14.48 4.74
N SER A 202 -11.60 -14.55 5.37
CA SER A 202 -11.48 -14.83 6.81
C SER A 202 -12.17 -13.78 7.67
N LEU A 203 -12.12 -12.50 7.28
CA LEU A 203 -12.79 -11.41 7.98
C LEU A 203 -14.31 -11.46 7.82
N LEU A 204 -14.82 -11.87 6.66
CA LEU A 204 -16.25 -12.12 6.48
C LEU A 204 -16.75 -13.29 7.33
N LEU A 205 -15.97 -14.36 7.42
CA LEU A 205 -16.31 -15.53 8.24
C LEU A 205 -16.35 -15.20 9.74
N GLN A 206 -15.58 -14.21 10.21
CA GLN A 206 -15.62 -13.76 11.60
C GLN A 206 -16.88 -12.94 11.95
N LEU A 207 -17.66 -12.51 10.96
CA LEU A 207 -18.91 -11.76 11.15
C LEU A 207 -20.15 -12.67 11.24
N LEU A 208 -20.01 -13.95 10.91
CA LEU A 208 -21.07 -14.98 10.93
C LEU A 208 -21.03 -15.74 12.26
#